data_AF-A0A4W5L6J6-F1
#
_entry.id   AF-A0A4W5L6J6-F1
#
_cell.length_a   1.000
_cell.length_b   1.000
_cell.length_c   1.000
_cell.angle_alpha   90.00
_cell.angle_beta   90.00
_cell.angle_gamma   90.00
#
_symmetry.space_group_name_H-M   'P 1'
#
loop_
_entity.id
_entity.type
_entity.pdbx_description
1 polymer ?
#
loop_
_entity_poly.entity_id
_entity_poly.type
_entity_poly.pdbx_seq_one_letter_code
_entity_poly.pdbx_strand_id
1 'polypeptide(L)'
;MHMENGLKSADPRDCTGYTGWAGIALLYLHLHGVFGEPSFLQKALDYVGHSLTCPTRRRDVTFLCGDAGPLAVAAVVYHRVQRAQESDECLSRSVQDMGQP
;
A
#
# COMPACT_ATOMS: atom_id res chain seq x y z
N MET A 1 -2.32 21.64 -8.40
CA MET A 1 -3.06 20.37 -8.35
C MET A 1 -3.78 20.28 -7.00
N HIS A 2 -5.12 20.39 -6.96
CA HIS A 2 -5.87 20.43 -5.69
C HIS A 2 -5.83 19.11 -4.91
N MET A 3 -5.72 17.97 -5.60
CA MET A 3 -5.73 16.65 -5.00
C MET A 3 -4.50 16.39 -4.12
N GLU A 4 -3.29 16.73 -4.59
CA GLU A 4 -2.03 16.48 -3.88
C GLU A 4 -1.94 17.29 -2.57
N ASN A 5 -2.60 18.45 -2.53
CA ASN A 5 -2.72 19.22 -1.29
C ASN A 5 -3.62 18.54 -0.26
N GLY A 6 -4.68 17.83 -0.70
CA GLY A 6 -5.50 17.01 0.18
C GLY A 6 -4.74 15.78 0.71
N LEU A 7 -3.81 15.23 -0.05
CA LEU A 7 -2.96 14.12 0.40
C LEU A 7 -2.02 14.53 1.55
N LYS A 8 -1.60 15.79 1.59
CA LYS A 8 -0.74 16.33 2.67
C LYS A 8 -1.45 16.42 4.02
N SER A 9 -2.78 16.40 4.05
CA SER A 9 -3.57 16.43 5.29
C SER A 9 -4.00 15.05 5.79
N ALA A 10 -3.57 13.96 5.14
CA ALA A 10 -3.85 12.60 5.60
C ALA A 10 -3.27 12.35 7.01
N ASP A 11 -3.98 11.59 7.86
CA ASP A 11 -3.44 11.20 9.16
C ASP A 11 -2.19 10.34 8.92
N PRO A 12 -1.01 10.73 9.41
CA PRO A 12 0.22 9.98 9.18
C PRO A 12 0.19 8.57 9.76
N ARG A 13 -0.76 8.28 10.66
CA ARG A 13 -0.96 6.96 11.28
C ARG A 13 -2.02 6.12 10.56
N ASP A 14 -2.70 6.65 9.55
CA ASP A 14 -3.65 5.87 8.77
C ASP A 14 -2.92 5.20 7.60
N CYS A 15 -2.71 3.90 7.72
CA CYS A 15 -2.08 3.11 6.68
C CYS A 15 -3.10 2.34 5.83
N THR A 16 -4.40 2.44 6.11
CA THR A 16 -5.42 1.62 5.48
C THR A 16 -5.60 1.92 3.98
N GLY A 17 -6.26 0.99 3.27
CA GLY A 17 -6.66 1.19 1.88
C GLY A 17 -7.80 2.21 1.72
N TYR A 18 -8.65 2.36 2.73
CA TYR A 18 -9.87 3.17 2.68
C TYR A 18 -9.59 4.67 2.78
N THR A 19 -8.75 5.08 3.75
CA THR A 19 -8.46 6.50 4.03
C THR A 19 -6.98 6.81 4.21
N GLY A 20 -6.11 5.78 4.17
CA GLY A 20 -4.70 5.90 4.51
C GLY A 20 -3.73 5.78 3.34
N TRP A 21 -2.45 5.65 3.68
CA TRP A 21 -1.33 5.61 2.73
C TRP A 21 -1.44 4.48 1.69
N ALA A 22 -1.97 3.31 2.05
CA ALA A 22 -2.13 2.21 1.09
C ALA A 22 -3.14 2.54 -0.01
N GLY A 23 -4.20 3.32 0.30
CA GLY A 23 -5.15 3.81 -0.69
C GLY A 23 -4.50 4.77 -1.69
N ILE A 24 -3.63 5.64 -1.20
CA ILE A 24 -2.86 6.59 -2.03
C ILE A 24 -1.87 5.83 -2.93
N ALA A 25 -1.18 4.82 -2.39
CA ALA A 25 -0.30 3.96 -3.17
C ALA A 25 -1.07 3.22 -4.28
N LEU A 26 -2.24 2.68 -3.96
CA LEU A 26 -3.11 2.00 -4.92
C LEU A 26 -3.56 2.92 -6.06
N LEU A 27 -3.90 4.19 -5.75
CA LEU A 27 -4.20 5.19 -6.76
C LEU A 27 -3.02 5.39 -7.72
N TYR A 28 -1.82 5.60 -7.19
CA TYR A 28 -0.64 5.81 -8.04
C TYR A 28 -0.27 4.58 -8.86
N LEU A 29 -0.44 3.38 -8.30
CA LEU A 29 -0.30 2.13 -9.05
C LEU A 29 -1.32 2.04 -10.19
N HIS A 30 -2.57 2.45 -9.97
CA HIS A 30 -3.60 2.51 -11.00
C HIS A 30 -3.26 3.54 -12.09
N LEU A 31 -2.82 4.74 -11.71
CA LEU A 31 -2.37 5.77 -12.66
C LEU A 31 -1.21 5.28 -13.52
N HIS A 32 -0.22 4.57 -12.95
CA HIS A 32 0.83 3.92 -13.72
C HIS A 32 0.25 2.89 -14.71
N GLY A 33 -0.72 2.07 -14.29
CA GLY A 33 -1.37 1.10 -15.17
C GLY A 33 -2.12 1.73 -16.35
N VAL A 34 -2.70 2.92 -16.16
CA VAL A 34 -3.46 3.63 -17.19
C VAL A 34 -2.56 4.45 -18.11
N PHE A 35 -1.59 5.19 -17.56
CA PHE A 35 -0.77 6.14 -18.31
C PHE A 35 0.61 5.60 -18.70
N GLY A 36 1.10 4.53 -18.06
CA GLY A 36 2.42 3.95 -18.33
C GLY A 36 3.61 4.76 -17.78
N GLU A 37 3.35 5.87 -17.08
CA GLU A 37 4.41 6.78 -16.63
C GLU A 37 5.14 6.24 -15.39
N PRO A 38 6.48 6.03 -15.45
CA PRO A 38 7.23 5.42 -14.36
C PRO A 38 7.26 6.28 -13.09
N SER A 39 7.04 7.59 -13.22
CA SER A 39 6.94 8.51 -12.08
C SER A 39 5.78 8.16 -11.14
N PHE A 40 4.68 7.60 -11.66
CA PHE A 40 3.57 7.13 -10.83
C PHE A 40 3.93 5.86 -10.06
N LEU A 41 4.69 4.95 -10.66
CA LEU A 41 5.15 3.75 -9.98
C LEU A 41 6.12 4.10 -8.84
N GLN A 42 7.02 5.07 -9.05
CA GLN A 42 7.90 5.57 -7.98
C GLN A 42 7.10 6.18 -6.83
N LYS A 43 6.08 7.00 -7.12
CA LYS A 43 5.20 7.54 -6.07
C LYS A 43 4.47 6.43 -5.31
N ALA A 44 3.97 5.41 -6.00
CA ALA A 44 3.34 4.26 -5.35
C ALA A 44 4.30 3.56 -4.39
N LEU A 45 5.57 3.40 -4.77
CA LEU A 45 6.62 2.83 -3.92
C LEU A 45 6.86 3.67 -2.66
N ASP A 46 6.92 5.00 -2.77
CA ASP A 46 7.10 5.88 -1.62
C ASP A 46 5.94 5.74 -0.62
N TYR A 47 4.70 5.74 -1.10
CA TYR A 47 3.51 5.58 -0.25
C TYR A 47 3.36 4.18 0.34
N VAL A 48 3.80 3.14 -0.36
CA VAL A 48 3.92 1.79 0.21
C VAL A 48 4.87 1.79 1.40
N GLY A 49 6.04 2.43 1.25
CA GLY A 49 7.02 2.58 2.34
C GLY A 49 6.38 3.18 3.59
N HIS A 50 5.59 4.24 3.44
CA HIS A 50 4.83 4.83 4.55
C HIS A 50 3.78 3.87 5.13
N SER A 51 2.99 3.21 4.29
CA SER A 51 1.91 2.31 4.73
C SER A 51 2.39 1.12 5.57
N LEU A 52 3.62 0.67 5.38
CA LEU A 52 4.20 -0.44 6.13
C LEU A 52 4.83 -0.03 7.46
N THR A 53 4.97 1.28 7.74
CA THR A 53 5.56 1.76 9.00
C THR A 53 4.60 1.81 10.18
N CYS A 54 3.29 1.65 9.95
CA CYS A 54 2.34 1.62 11.06
C CYS A 54 2.41 0.30 11.83
N PRO A 55 2.50 0.35 13.17
CA PRO A 55 2.18 -0.81 13.98
C PRO A 55 0.70 -1.15 13.79
N THR A 56 0.43 -2.26 13.13
CA THR A 56 -0.93 -2.69 12.91
C THR A 56 -1.54 -3.17 14.22
N ARG A 57 -2.43 -2.34 14.78
CA ARG A 57 -3.08 -2.62 16.06
C ARG A 57 -4.35 -3.44 15.91
N ARG A 58 -4.78 -3.69 14.66
CA ARG A 58 -6.06 -4.31 14.33
C ARG A 58 -5.83 -5.63 13.62
N ARG A 59 -6.42 -6.72 14.13
CA ARG A 59 -6.49 -8.03 13.46
C ARG A 59 -7.55 -8.05 12.34
N ASP A 60 -7.84 -6.91 11.73
CA ASP A 60 -8.80 -6.85 10.64
C ASP A 60 -8.07 -7.31 9.37
N VAL A 61 -8.49 -8.43 8.78
CA VAL A 61 -7.84 -9.03 7.60
C VAL A 61 -8.38 -8.48 6.27
N THR A 62 -9.06 -7.33 6.30
CA THR A 62 -9.71 -6.78 5.10
C THR A 62 -8.77 -5.87 4.31
N PHE A 63 -8.97 -5.82 3.00
CA PHE A 63 -8.17 -4.97 2.12
C PHE A 63 -8.34 -3.47 2.41
N LEU A 64 -9.57 -3.02 2.71
CA LEU A 64 -9.84 -1.58 2.85
C LEU A 64 -9.47 -1.04 4.23
N CYS A 65 -9.83 -1.74 5.30
CA CYS A 65 -9.69 -1.22 6.67
C CYS A 65 -8.68 -1.99 7.52
N GLY A 66 -8.08 -3.04 6.95
CA GLY A 66 -7.23 -3.99 7.64
C GLY A 66 -5.83 -4.09 7.05
N ASP A 67 -5.06 -5.03 7.59
CA ASP A 67 -3.62 -5.19 7.31
C ASP A 67 -3.35 -5.82 5.94
N ALA A 68 -4.35 -6.53 5.41
CA ALA A 68 -4.28 -7.13 4.09
C ALA A 68 -4.15 -6.07 2.98
N GLY A 69 -4.67 -4.85 3.19
CA GLY A 69 -4.56 -3.74 2.23
C GLY A 69 -3.13 -3.32 1.96
N PRO A 70 -2.42 -2.77 2.97
CA PRO A 70 -1.02 -2.38 2.86
C PRO A 70 -0.12 -3.49 2.32
N LEU A 71 -0.26 -4.72 2.83
CA LEU A 71 0.58 -5.84 2.41
C LEU A 71 0.32 -6.26 0.95
N ALA A 72 -0.94 -6.34 0.52
CA ALA A 72 -1.26 -6.69 -0.86
C ALA A 72 -0.81 -5.61 -1.85
N VAL A 73 -1.03 -4.33 -1.53
CA VAL A 73 -0.58 -3.21 -2.38
C VAL A 73 0.95 -3.19 -2.44
N ALA A 74 1.63 -3.37 -1.31
CA ALA A 74 3.08 -3.44 -1.24
C ALA A 74 3.65 -4.57 -2.09
N ALA A 75 3.09 -5.78 -1.99
CA ALA A 75 3.55 -6.93 -2.77
C ALA A 75 3.51 -6.64 -4.28
N VAL A 76 2.40 -6.08 -4.78
CA VAL A 76 2.26 -5.76 -6.20
C VAL A 76 3.23 -4.66 -6.63
N VAL A 77 3.40 -3.61 -5.83
CA VAL A 77 4.34 -2.52 -6.14
C VAL A 77 5.78 -3.04 -6.17
N TYR A 78 6.20 -3.81 -5.16
CA TYR A 78 7.53 -4.42 -5.10
C TYR A 78 7.80 -5.35 -6.29
N HIS A 79 6.82 -6.17 -6.67
CA HIS A 79 6.92 -7.00 -7.86
C HIS A 79 7.14 -6.17 -9.14
N ARG A 80 6.39 -5.08 -9.31
CA ARG A 80 6.51 -4.18 -10.48
C ARG A 80 7.86 -3.46 -10.54
N VAL A 81 8.47 -3.13 -9.41
CA VAL A 81 9.83 -2.52 -9.35
C VAL A 81 10.97 -3.54 -9.26
N GLN A 82 10.69 -4.82 -9.57
CA GLN A 82 11.69 -5.91 -9.58
C GLN A 82 12.33 -6.22 -8.21
N ARG A 83 11.62 -5.93 -7.11
CA ARG A 83 12.01 -6.25 -5.72
C ARG A 83 11.31 -7.52 -5.25
N ALA A 84 11.65 -8.65 -5.90
CA ALA A 84 10.93 -9.92 -5.71
C ALA A 84 10.96 -10.45 -4.27
N GLN A 85 12.06 -10.25 -3.53
CA GLN A 85 12.16 -10.69 -2.14
C GLN A 85 11.14 -10.00 -1.23
N GLU A 86 11.04 -8.67 -1.31
CA GLU A 86 10.08 -7.90 -0.50
C GLU A 86 8.63 -8.16 -0.91
N SER A 87 8.41 -8.45 -2.19
CA SER A 87 7.12 -8.93 -2.66
C SER A 87 6.72 -10.24 -1.96
N ASP A 88 7.62 -11.22 -1.90
CA ASP A 88 7.36 -12.52 -1.26
C ASP A 88 7.17 -12.39 0.26
N GLU A 89 7.97 -11.52 0.91
CA GLU A 89 7.80 -11.19 2.32
C GLU A 89 6.41 -10.58 2.61
N CYS A 90 5.91 -9.68 1.76
CA CYS A 90 4.55 -9.13 1.91
C CYS A 90 3.46 -10.21 1.73
N LEU A 91 3.63 -11.12 0.77
CA LEU A 91 2.69 -12.21 0.53
C LEU A 91 2.66 -13.21 1.70
N SER A 92 3.84 -13.62 2.19
CA SER A 92 3.95 -14.56 3.32
C SER A 92 3.32 -14.01 4.60
N ARG A 93 3.47 -12.70 4.87
CA ARG A 93 2.79 -12.02 5.99
C ARG A 93 1.28 -11.98 5.81
N SER A 94 0.80 -11.66 4.60
CA SER A 94 -0.64 -11.62 4.30
C SER A 94 -1.32 -12.97 4.53
N VAL A 95 -0.66 -14.06 4.13
CA VAL A 95 -1.18 -15.43 4.31
C VAL A 95 -1.19 -15.84 5.79
N GLN A 96 -0.16 -15.46 6.55
CA GLN A 96 -0.11 -15.72 8.00
C GLN A 96 -1.26 -15.01 8.74
N ASP A 97 -1.51 -13.74 8.43
CA ASP A 97 -2.57 -12.96 9.09
C ASP A 97 -3.97 -13.49 8.76
N MET A 98 -4.19 -13.99 7.53
CA MET A 98 -5.45 -14.64 7.12
C MET A 98 -5.65 -16.03 7.75
N GLY A 99 -4.60 -16.64 8.28
CA GLY A 99 -4.61 -17.98 8.88
C GLY A 99 -4.78 -18.00 10.41
N GLN A 100 -4.79 -16.84 11.08
CA GLN A 100 -4.99 -16.75 12.52
C GLN A 100 -6.46 -16.42 12.87
N PRO A 101 -7.18 -17.28 13.63
CA PRO A 101 -8.54 -17.02 14.07
C PRO A 101 -8.65 -15.93 15.16
#